data_AF-A0A350W8T6-F1
#
_entry.id   AF-A0A350W8T6-F1
#
_cell.length_a   1.000
_cell.length_b   1.000
_cell.length_c   1.000
_cell.angle_alpha   90.00
_cell.angle_beta   90.00
_cell.angle_gamma   90.00
#
_symmetry.space_group_name_H-M   'P 1'
#
loop_
_entity.id
_entity.type
_entity.pdbx_description
1 polymer ?
#
loop_
_entity_poly.entity_id
_entity_poly.type
_entity_poly.pdbx_seq_one_letter_code
_entity_poly.pdbx_strand_id
1 'polypeptide(L)'
;MIVSALSHTSVAGTDWSTFDGPLAAAAFILYVILSCTDKVDGYLARSRNEITDFGKFLDPIADKLLVFSALLLFLDFGAVTVWSVFIILFRELLVSALRMVASAAGVVVAADKLGKYKTATTMVSICGYLCVFAMAGLHLGPVALTLGIYSVSRFLYAVAVVLTVISGAQYFWNCRKIVFSV
;
A
#
# COMPACT_ATOMS: atom_id res chain seq x y z
N MET A 1 -12.11 25.76 9.46
CA MET A 1 -10.78 26.42 9.60
C MET A 1 -9.62 25.49 9.24
N ILE A 2 -9.62 24.22 9.67
CA ILE A 2 -8.62 23.19 9.29
C ILE A 2 -8.66 22.89 7.78
N VAL A 3 -9.87 22.65 7.25
CA VAL A 3 -10.13 22.47 5.82
C VAL A 3 -9.79 23.73 5.02
N SER A 4 -10.06 24.92 5.57
CA SER A 4 -9.78 26.18 4.89
C SER A 4 -8.26 26.42 4.73
N ALA A 5 -7.46 26.13 5.77
CA ALA A 5 -6.00 26.22 5.71
C ALA A 5 -5.37 25.25 4.68
N LEU A 6 -5.99 24.08 4.47
CA LEU A 6 -5.61 23.12 3.42
C LEU A 6 -6.20 23.47 2.04
N SER A 7 -7.35 24.14 1.98
CA SER A 7 -8.01 24.56 0.73
C SER A 7 -7.31 25.74 0.04
N HIS A 8 -6.61 26.58 0.82
CA HIS A 8 -5.83 27.70 0.26
C HIS A 8 -4.51 27.24 -0.39
N THR A 9 -4.06 26.01 -0.13
CA THR A 9 -3.03 25.36 -0.96
C THR A 9 -3.74 24.48 -1.97
N SER A 10 -4.18 25.10 -3.07
CA SER A 10 -4.86 24.45 -4.20
C SER A 10 -3.94 23.45 -4.90
N VAL A 11 -3.67 22.32 -4.25
CA VAL A 11 -3.15 21.13 -4.90
C VAL A 11 -4.37 20.26 -5.20
N ALA A 12 -4.84 20.37 -6.44
CA ALA A 12 -5.82 19.48 -7.08
C ALA A 12 -7.33 19.66 -6.80
N GLY A 13 -7.84 20.87 -6.52
CA GLY A 13 -9.27 21.18 -6.73
C GLY A 13 -10.31 20.36 -5.94
N THR A 14 -9.90 19.66 -4.88
CA THR A 14 -10.79 18.83 -4.05
C THR A 14 -11.13 19.53 -2.74
N ASP A 15 -12.42 19.71 -2.47
CA ASP A 15 -12.92 20.26 -1.20
C ASP A 15 -12.89 19.18 -0.10
N TRP A 16 -11.83 19.19 0.72
CA TRP A 16 -11.64 18.31 1.88
C TRP A 16 -12.69 18.51 3.00
N SER A 17 -13.64 19.43 2.83
CA SER A 17 -14.82 19.62 3.70
C SER A 17 -15.91 18.59 3.48
N THR A 18 -15.86 17.85 2.37
CA THR A 18 -16.91 16.90 1.98
C THR A 18 -16.70 15.51 2.59
N PHE A 19 -15.67 15.34 3.42
CA PHE A 19 -15.47 14.08 4.12
C PHE A 19 -16.50 13.92 5.22
N ASP A 20 -17.37 12.93 5.06
CA ASP A 20 -18.04 12.31 6.19
C ASP A 20 -16.98 11.70 7.09
N GLY A 21 -16.54 12.45 8.11
CA GLY A 21 -15.56 12.02 9.10
C GLY A 21 -15.80 10.59 9.63
N PRO A 22 -17.06 10.18 9.89
CA PRO A 22 -17.36 8.80 10.27
C PRO A 22 -16.97 7.74 9.22
N LEU A 23 -17.17 8.01 7.92
CA LEU A 23 -16.76 7.09 6.85
C LEU A 23 -15.24 7.00 6.72
N ALA A 24 -14.53 8.13 6.84
CA ALA A 24 -13.07 8.12 6.82
C ALA A 24 -12.48 7.35 8.01
N ALA A 25 -13.06 7.50 9.20
CA ALA A 25 -12.68 6.72 10.38
C ALA A 25 -13.00 5.23 10.21
N ALA A 26 -14.17 4.89 9.64
CA ALA A 26 -14.53 3.51 9.32
C ALA A 26 -13.54 2.89 8.32
N ALA A 27 -13.15 3.62 7.27
CA ALA A 27 -12.15 3.16 6.31
C ALA A 27 -10.78 2.94 6.95
N PHE A 28 -10.33 3.83 7.85
CA PHE A 28 -9.10 3.66 8.62
C PHE A 28 -9.15 2.40 9.49
N ILE A 29 -10.22 2.23 10.27
CA ILE A 29 -10.39 1.07 11.15
C ILE A 29 -10.45 -0.22 10.33
N LEU A 30 -11.21 -0.22 9.23
CA LEU A 30 -11.34 -1.36 8.33
C LEU A 30 -9.99 -1.75 7.73
N TYR A 31 -9.22 -0.77 7.23
CA TYR A 31 -7.89 -1.01 6.68
C TYR A 31 -6.95 -1.62 7.72
N VAL A 32 -6.94 -1.08 8.95
CA VAL A 32 -6.12 -1.61 10.05
C VAL A 32 -6.52 -3.04 10.39
N ILE A 33 -7.82 -3.32 10.53
CA ILE A 33 -8.32 -4.68 10.81
C ILE A 33 -7.89 -5.63 9.71
N LEU A 34 -8.18 -5.32 8.44
CA LEU A 34 -7.84 -6.19 7.32
C LEU A 34 -6.32 -6.42 7.19
N SER A 35 -5.51 -5.38 7.37
CA SER A 35 -4.04 -5.51 7.35
C SER A 35 -3.48 -6.37 8.49
N CYS A 36 -4.20 -6.46 9.61
CA CYS A 36 -3.86 -7.35 10.72
C CYS A 36 -4.37 -8.77 10.49
N THR A 37 -5.51 -8.93 9.81
CA THR A 37 -6.14 -10.22 9.52
C THR A 37 -5.22 -11.14 8.73
N ASP A 38 -4.46 -10.65 7.75
CA ASP A 38 -3.51 -11.48 6.98
C ASP A 38 -2.50 -12.22 7.88
N LYS A 39 -2.07 -11.60 9.00
CA LYS A 39 -1.18 -12.24 9.97
C LYS A 39 -1.90 -13.27 10.83
N VAL A 40 -3.17 -13.03 11.13
CA VAL A 40 -4.01 -13.89 11.96
C VAL A 40 -4.41 -15.14 11.18
N ASP A 41 -4.84 -14.99 9.93
CA ASP A 41 -5.22 -16.11 9.06
C ASP A 41 -4.02 -17.01 8.76
N GLY A 42 -2.85 -16.40 8.50
CA GLY A 42 -1.59 -17.13 8.35
C GLY A 42 -1.09 -17.83 9.63
N TYR A 43 -1.48 -17.35 10.82
CA TYR A 43 -1.17 -17.99 12.11
C TYR A 43 -2.15 -19.12 12.42
N LEU A 44 -3.45 -18.91 12.22
CA LEU A 44 -4.49 -19.92 12.42
C LEU A 44 -4.32 -21.12 11.47
N ALA A 45 -4.01 -20.88 10.20
CA ALA A 45 -3.78 -21.95 9.24
C ALA A 45 -2.55 -22.82 9.62
N ARG A 46 -1.50 -22.20 10.15
CA ARG A 46 -0.31 -22.91 10.62
C ARG A 46 -0.53 -23.66 11.94
N SER A 47 -1.30 -23.09 12.86
CA SER A 47 -1.58 -23.73 14.14
C SER A 47 -2.56 -24.91 13.99
N ARG A 48 -3.41 -24.90 12.97
CA ARG A 48 -4.39 -25.96 12.67
C ARG A 48 -3.93 -26.98 11.62
N ASN A 49 -2.75 -26.80 11.01
CA ASN A 49 -2.29 -27.60 9.86
C ASN A 49 -3.25 -27.57 8.65
N GLU A 50 -4.17 -26.62 8.58
CA GLU A 50 -5.16 -26.47 7.49
C GLU A 50 -4.62 -25.55 6.39
N ILE A 51 -3.44 -25.88 5.88
CA ILE A 51 -2.78 -25.10 4.83
C ILE A 51 -3.31 -25.58 3.47
N THR A 52 -4.24 -24.82 2.86
CA THR A 52 -4.76 -25.12 1.52
C THR A 52 -3.99 -24.36 0.42
N ASP A 53 -3.86 -24.96 -0.76
CA ASP A 53 -3.19 -24.31 -1.90
C ASP A 53 -4.00 -23.13 -2.46
N PHE A 54 -5.33 -23.19 -2.31
CA PHE A 54 -6.22 -22.08 -2.64
C PHE A 54 -6.00 -20.88 -1.71
N GLY A 55 -5.88 -21.10 -0.40
CA GLY A 55 -5.60 -20.03 0.57
C GLY A 55 -4.25 -19.35 0.30
N LYS A 56 -3.20 -20.13 0.02
CA LYS A 56 -1.87 -19.58 -0.37
C LYS A 56 -1.92 -18.69 -1.61
N PHE A 57 -2.85 -18.96 -2.53
CA PHE A 57 -3.01 -18.18 -3.75
C PHE A 57 -3.83 -16.91 -3.52
N LEU A 58 -4.90 -16.98 -2.71
CA LEU A 58 -5.76 -15.83 -2.42
C LEU A 58 -5.08 -14.78 -1.53
N ASP A 59 -4.28 -15.22 -0.55
CA ASP A 59 -3.65 -14.35 0.45
C ASP A 59 -2.84 -13.19 -0.18
N PRO A 60 -1.93 -13.44 -1.15
CA PRO A 60 -1.21 -12.36 -1.84
C PRO A 60 -2.06 -11.53 -2.83
N ILE A 61 -3.26 -12.00 -3.20
CA ILE A 61 -4.18 -11.24 -4.05
C ILE A 61 -4.96 -10.24 -3.20
N ALA A 62 -5.46 -10.69 -2.05
CA ALA A 62 -6.18 -9.85 -1.09
C ALA A 62 -5.31 -8.69 -0.59
N ASP A 63 -4.08 -8.96 -0.16
CA ASP A 63 -3.10 -7.95 0.30
C ASP A 63 -2.91 -6.83 -0.75
N LYS A 64 -2.78 -7.21 -2.02
CA LYS A 64 -2.59 -6.25 -3.12
C LYS A 64 -3.84 -5.46 -3.45
N LEU A 65 -5.01 -6.08 -3.43
CA LEU A 65 -6.28 -5.40 -3.68
C LEU A 65 -6.57 -4.37 -2.59
N LEU A 66 -6.26 -4.70 -1.33
CA LEU A 66 -6.37 -3.79 -0.20
C LEU A 66 -5.45 -2.57 -0.36
N VAL A 67 -4.18 -2.78 -0.71
CA VAL A 67 -3.25 -1.67 -0.97
C VAL A 67 -3.69 -0.85 -2.18
N PHE A 68 -4.10 -1.51 -3.27
CA PHE A 68 -4.48 -0.84 -4.51
C PHE A 68 -5.74 0.00 -4.36
N SER A 69 -6.78 -0.53 -3.71
CA SER A 69 -8.01 0.21 -3.43
C SER A 69 -7.75 1.48 -2.61
N ALA A 70 -6.88 1.41 -1.59
CA ALA A 70 -6.48 2.58 -0.81
C ALA A 70 -5.73 3.63 -1.66
N LEU A 71 -4.82 3.19 -2.53
CA LEU A 71 -4.10 4.10 -3.44
C LEU A 71 -5.02 4.76 -4.48
N LEU A 72 -6.04 4.05 -4.98
CA LEU A 72 -7.04 4.62 -5.88
C LEU A 72 -7.89 5.70 -5.19
N LEU A 73 -8.30 5.47 -3.94
CA LEU A 73 -8.95 6.50 -3.13
C LEU A 73 -8.07 7.75 -3.01
N PHE A 74 -6.80 7.57 -2.69
CA PHE A 74 -5.87 8.71 -2.58
C PHE A 74 -5.60 9.41 -3.92
N LEU A 75 -5.70 8.68 -5.02
CA LEU A 75 -5.55 9.22 -6.36
C LEU A 75 -6.72 10.15 -6.69
N ASP A 76 -7.95 9.73 -6.37
CA ASP A 76 -9.16 10.53 -6.52
C ASP A 76 -9.09 11.82 -5.70
N PHE A 77 -8.51 11.75 -4.50
CA PHE A 77 -8.27 12.92 -3.64
C PHE A 77 -7.00 13.73 -3.98
N GLY A 78 -6.28 13.39 -5.05
CA GLY A 78 -5.07 14.10 -5.46
C GLY A 78 -3.91 14.02 -4.45
N ALA A 79 -3.97 13.15 -3.44
CA ALA A 79 -2.91 12.95 -2.46
C ALA A 79 -1.72 12.17 -3.05
N VAL A 80 -1.96 11.38 -4.11
CA VAL A 80 -0.94 10.65 -4.87
C VAL A 80 -1.10 10.88 -6.36
N THR A 81 -0.03 10.63 -7.13
CA THR A 81 -0.01 10.84 -8.58
C THR A 81 -0.34 9.57 -9.36
N VAL A 82 -1.01 9.70 -10.52
CA VAL A 82 -1.39 8.55 -11.37
C VAL A 82 -0.18 7.69 -11.72
N TRP A 83 0.92 8.32 -12.14
CA TRP A 83 2.13 7.61 -12.57
C TRP A 83 2.77 6.79 -11.44
N SER A 84 2.73 7.28 -10.20
CA SER A 84 3.31 6.56 -9.05
C SER A 84 2.47 5.36 -8.66
N VAL A 85 1.14 5.47 -8.70
CA VAL A 85 0.22 4.34 -8.50
C VAL A 85 0.44 3.28 -9.56
N PHE A 86 0.58 3.68 -10.82
CA PHE A 86 0.83 2.76 -11.93
C PHE A 86 2.15 2.00 -11.77
N ILE A 87 3.24 2.67 -11.38
CA ILE A 87 4.54 2.03 -11.12
C ILE A 87 4.43 1.00 -9.98
N ILE A 88 3.75 1.36 -8.89
CA ILE A 88 3.54 0.44 -7.76
C ILE A 88 2.78 -0.80 -8.23
N LEU A 89 1.64 -0.61 -8.90
CA LEU A 89 0.80 -1.70 -9.39
C LEU A 89 1.58 -2.60 -10.37
N PHE A 90 2.21 -2.01 -11.38
CA PHE A 90 2.94 -2.74 -12.40
C PHE A 90 4.04 -3.63 -11.78
N ARG A 91 4.86 -3.07 -10.88
CA ARG A 91 5.91 -3.82 -10.19
C ARG A 91 5.33 -4.92 -9.31
N GLU A 92 4.24 -4.66 -8.60
CA GLU A 92 3.59 -5.66 -7.74
C GLU A 92 3.10 -6.87 -8.54
N LEU A 93 2.47 -6.63 -9.70
CA LEU A 93 2.01 -7.70 -10.59
C LEU A 93 3.20 -8.43 -11.23
N LEU A 94 4.16 -7.69 -11.79
CA LEU A 94 5.33 -8.24 -12.47
C LEU A 94 6.15 -9.15 -11.54
N VAL A 95 6.52 -8.67 -10.36
CA VAL A 95 7.37 -9.44 -9.42
C VAL A 95 6.65 -10.68 -8.92
N SER A 96 5.34 -10.62 -8.68
CA SER A 96 4.59 -11.82 -8.28
C SER A 96 4.39 -12.82 -9.40
N ALA A 97 4.14 -12.37 -10.64
CA ALA A 97 4.07 -13.25 -11.79
C ALA A 97 5.40 -13.97 -12.02
N LEU A 98 6.52 -13.22 -11.97
CA LEU A 98 7.86 -13.80 -12.11
C LEU A 98 8.17 -14.81 -11.00
N ARG A 99 7.77 -14.54 -9.74
CA ARG A 99 7.93 -15.51 -8.65
C ARG A 99 7.13 -16.78 -8.89
N MET A 100 5.91 -16.64 -9.38
CA MET A 100 5.03 -17.78 -9.67
C MET A 100 5.64 -18.66 -10.77
N VAL A 101 6.11 -18.06 -11.86
CA VAL A 101 6.78 -18.78 -12.96
C VAL A 101 8.09 -19.42 -12.50
N ALA A 102 8.93 -18.71 -11.76
CA ALA A 102 10.19 -19.26 -11.25
C ALA A 102 9.96 -20.42 -10.28
N SER A 103 8.95 -20.31 -9.41
CA SER A 103 8.55 -21.40 -8.51
C SER A 103 8.04 -22.62 -9.27
N ALA A 104 7.29 -22.42 -10.37
CA ALA A 104 6.83 -23.52 -11.23
C ALA A 104 8.01 -24.21 -11.95
N ALA A 105 9.07 -23.47 -12.29
CA ALA A 105 10.30 -23.99 -12.87
C ALA A 105 11.29 -24.58 -11.83
N GLY A 106 10.92 -24.66 -10.55
CA GLY A 106 11.77 -25.20 -9.49
C GLY A 106 12.89 -24.27 -9.01
N VAL A 107 12.93 -23.01 -9.48
CA VAL A 107 13.94 -22.02 -9.09
C VAL A 107 13.35 -21.08 -8.03
N VAL A 108 13.79 -21.25 -6.78
CA VAL A 108 13.36 -20.37 -5.68
C VAL A 108 14.14 -19.06 -5.74
N VAL A 109 13.52 -18.02 -6.29
CA VAL A 109 14.08 -16.67 -6.26
C VAL A 109 13.82 -16.06 -4.89
N ALA A 110 14.87 -15.96 -4.07
CA ALA A 110 14.78 -15.42 -2.72
C ALA A 110 14.17 -14.00 -2.69
N ALA A 111 13.34 -13.74 -1.68
CA ALA A 111 12.74 -12.43 -1.45
C ALA A 111 13.81 -11.42 -1.04
N ASP A 112 14.00 -10.39 -1.87
CA ASP A 112 14.94 -9.32 -1.59
C ASP A 112 14.48 -8.48 -0.38
N LYS A 113 15.43 -8.08 0.49
CA LYS A 113 15.15 -7.26 1.68
C LYS A 113 14.47 -5.95 1.31
N LEU A 114 14.80 -5.39 0.13
CA LEU A 114 14.17 -4.19 -0.42
C LEU A 114 12.66 -4.34 -0.62
N GLY A 115 12.19 -5.55 -0.96
CA GLY A 115 10.77 -5.85 -1.08
C GLY A 115 10.02 -5.67 0.25
N LYS A 116 10.63 -6.10 1.36
CA LYS A 116 10.05 -5.96 2.70
C LYS A 116 9.96 -4.50 3.15
N TYR A 117 11.02 -3.73 2.93
CA TYR A 117 11.03 -2.30 3.26
C TYR A 117 10.00 -1.51 2.45
N LYS A 118 9.82 -1.84 1.17
CA LYS A 118 8.77 -1.25 0.34
C LYS A 118 7.39 -1.49 0.93
N THR A 119 7.05 -2.74 1.27
CA THR A 119 5.72 -3.07 1.78
C THR A 119 5.45 -2.38 3.11
N ALA A 120 6.42 -2.40 4.03
CA ALA A 120 6.30 -1.71 5.32
C ALA A 120 6.08 -0.20 5.15
N THR A 121 6.88 0.46 4.30
CA THR A 121 6.74 1.91 4.05
C THR A 121 5.41 2.26 3.36
N THR A 122 4.94 1.40 2.45
CA THR A 122 3.63 1.58 1.77
C THR A 122 2.48 1.48 2.76
N MET A 123 2.43 0.41 3.57
CA MET A 123 1.36 0.20 4.55
C MET A 123 1.30 1.31 5.59
N VAL A 124 2.45 1.72 6.14
CA VAL A 124 2.52 2.82 7.12
C VAL A 124 2.08 4.15 6.51
N SER A 125 2.48 4.42 5.26
CA SER A 125 2.04 5.62 4.54
C SER A 125 0.52 5.65 4.38
N ILE A 126 -0.09 4.53 3.96
CA ILE A 126 -1.54 4.41 3.77
C ILE A 126 -2.29 4.61 5.10
N CYS A 127 -1.83 3.97 6.19
CA CYS A 127 -2.40 4.18 7.52
C CYS A 127 -2.36 5.66 7.93
N GLY A 128 -1.25 6.35 7.69
CA GLY A 128 -1.11 7.76 8.03
C GLY A 128 -2.02 8.66 7.19
N TYR A 129 -2.19 8.39 5.89
CA TYR A 129 -3.15 9.13 5.06
C TYR A 129 -4.59 8.93 5.57
N LEU A 130 -5.02 7.69 5.79
CA LEU A 130 -6.35 7.39 6.32
C LEU A 130 -6.59 8.03 7.70
N CYS A 131 -5.57 8.06 8.55
CA CYS A 131 -5.63 8.73 9.85
C CYS A 131 -5.83 10.24 9.70
N VAL A 132 -5.10 10.89 8.78
CA VAL A 132 -5.27 12.32 8.47
C VAL A 132 -6.67 12.59 7.96
N PHE A 133 -7.20 11.76 7.05
CA PHE A 133 -8.57 11.89 6.56
C PHE A 133 -9.61 11.78 7.68
N ALA A 134 -9.46 10.80 8.57
CA ALA A 134 -10.35 10.62 9.71
C ALA A 134 -10.29 11.82 10.69
N MET A 135 -9.09 12.30 11.02
CA MET A 135 -8.90 13.44 11.91
C MET A 135 -9.45 14.73 11.31
N ALA A 136 -9.20 14.97 10.01
CA ALA A 136 -9.68 16.14 9.30
C ALA A 136 -11.20 16.16 9.21
N GLY A 137 -11.84 15.03 8.85
CA GLY A 137 -13.30 14.93 8.73
C GLY A 137 -14.01 15.05 10.09
N LEU A 138 -13.47 14.44 11.15
CA LEU A 138 -14.04 14.53 12.50
C LEU A 138 -13.65 15.82 13.25
N HIS A 139 -12.86 16.72 12.62
CA HIS A 139 -12.32 17.93 13.25
C HIS A 139 -11.57 17.65 14.56
N LEU A 140 -10.87 16.51 14.62
CA LEU A 140 -10.15 16.04 15.80
C LEU A 140 -8.69 16.50 15.76
N GLY A 141 -8.27 17.17 16.83
CA GLY A 141 -6.86 17.52 17.08
C GLY A 141 -6.38 18.82 16.44
N PRO A 142 -5.19 19.32 16.83
CA PRO A 142 -4.63 20.56 16.32
C PRO A 142 -4.18 20.42 14.86
N VAL A 143 -4.36 21.50 14.07
CA VAL A 143 -3.99 21.56 12.64
C VAL A 143 -2.52 21.24 12.41
N ALA A 144 -1.64 21.66 13.31
CA ALA A 144 -0.21 21.38 13.21
C ALA A 144 0.10 19.88 13.24
N LEU A 145 -0.64 19.10 14.04
CA LEU A 145 -0.45 17.66 14.15
C LEU A 145 -0.92 16.93 12.88
N THR A 146 -2.09 17.30 12.35
CA THR A 146 -2.62 16.72 11.10
C THR A 146 -1.73 17.00 9.90
N LEU A 147 -1.22 18.23 9.77
CA LEU A 147 -0.24 18.59 8.73
C LEU A 147 1.09 17.84 8.90
N GLY A 148 1.54 17.64 10.13
CA GLY A 148 2.74 16.86 10.45
C GLY A 148 2.62 15.41 9.98
N ILE A 149 1.53 14.74 10.36
CA ILE A 149 1.25 13.35 9.95
C ILE A 149 1.15 13.26 8.42
N TYR A 150 0.43 14.18 7.78
CA TYR A 150 0.30 14.23 6.32
C TYR A 150 1.66 14.36 5.61
N SER A 151 2.54 15.21 6.13
CA SER A 151 3.88 15.41 5.56
C SER A 151 4.75 14.16 5.69
N VAL A 152 4.68 13.47 6.84
CA VAL A 152 5.38 12.19 7.06
C VAL A 152 4.82 11.11 6.14
N SER A 153 3.49 11.00 5.99
CA SER A 153 2.86 10.03 5.09
C SER A 153 3.25 10.23 3.64
N ARG A 154 3.33 11.50 3.18
CA ARG A 154 3.82 11.85 1.84
C ARG A 154 5.28 11.47 1.64
N PHE A 155 6.12 11.74 2.63
CA PHE A 155 7.52 11.36 2.58
C PHE A 155 7.69 9.83 2.50
N LEU A 156 6.99 9.09 3.36
CA LEU A 156 7.00 7.62 3.32
C LEU A 156 6.47 7.06 2.00
N TYR A 157 5.44 7.68 1.42
CA TYR A 157 4.94 7.30 0.10
C TYR A 157 6.01 7.49 -0.98
N ALA A 158 6.69 8.63 -0.99
CA ALA A 158 7.77 8.90 -1.94
C ALA A 158 8.91 7.88 -1.80
N VAL A 159 9.30 7.56 -0.56
CA VAL A 159 10.27 6.48 -0.28
C VAL A 159 9.76 5.13 -0.80
N ALA A 160 8.49 4.81 -0.59
CA ALA A 160 7.90 3.56 -1.09
C ALA A 160 7.93 3.47 -2.62
N VAL A 161 7.69 4.58 -3.34
CA VAL A 161 7.79 4.65 -4.80
C VAL A 161 9.25 4.42 -5.25
N VAL A 162 10.22 5.09 -4.64
CA VAL A 162 11.64 4.91 -4.96
C VAL A 162 12.08 3.46 -4.71
N LEU A 163 11.73 2.91 -3.55
CA LEU A 163 12.01 1.50 -3.23
C LEU A 163 11.32 0.55 -4.21
N THR A 164 10.12 0.87 -4.68
CA THR A 164 9.43 0.08 -5.70
C THR A 164 10.22 0.03 -7.00
N VAL A 165 10.71 1.18 -7.49
CA VAL A 165 11.51 1.24 -8.73
C VAL A 165 12.81 0.45 -8.56
N ILE A 166 13.57 0.70 -7.49
CA ILE A 166 14.85 0.02 -7.23
C ILE A 166 14.65 -1.49 -7.12
N SER A 167 13.69 -1.92 -6.30
CA SER A 167 13.41 -3.35 -6.12
C SER A 167 12.87 -4.01 -7.39
N GLY A 168 12.08 -3.31 -8.19
CA GLY A 168 11.59 -3.80 -9.47
C GLY A 168 12.75 -4.04 -10.46
N ALA A 169 13.66 -3.07 -10.58
CA ALA A 169 14.84 -3.17 -11.44
C ALA A 169 15.77 -4.30 -10.97
N GLN A 170 16.04 -4.40 -9.67
CA GLN A 170 16.89 -5.44 -9.09
C GLN A 170 16.30 -6.84 -9.29
N TYR A 171 14.99 -6.99 -9.11
CA TYR A 171 14.32 -8.27 -9.31
C TYR A 171 14.35 -8.69 -10.79
N PHE A 172 14.06 -7.76 -11.70
CA PHE A 172 14.15 -8.00 -13.14
C PHE A 172 15.57 -8.41 -13.57
N TRP A 173 16.59 -7.73 -13.04
CA TRP A 173 17.99 -8.06 -13.31
C TRP A 173 18.39 -9.44 -12.81
N ASN A 174 17.91 -9.86 -11.64
CA ASN A 174 18.20 -11.19 -11.09
C ASN A 174 17.45 -12.30 -11.84
N CYS A 175 16.21 -12.05 -12.24
CA CYS A 175 15.37 -13.02 -12.95
C CYS A 175 15.64 -13.11 -14.45
N ARG A 176 16.42 -12.19 -15.06
CA ARG A 176 16.74 -12.24 -16.50
C ARG A 176 17.28 -13.59 -16.93
N LYS A 177 18.09 -14.26 -16.10
CA LYS A 177 18.69 -15.55 -16.45
C LYS A 177 17.69 -16.70 -16.50
N ILE A 178 16.57 -16.59 -15.77
CA ILE A 178 15.52 -17.61 -15.71
C ILE A 178 14.52 -17.39 -16.85
N VAL A 179 14.15 -16.14 -17.12
CA VAL A 179 13.20 -15.79 -18.20
C VAL A 179 13.78 -16.09 -19.58
N PHE A 180 15.08 -15.88 -19.79
CA PHE A 180 15.74 -16.17 -21.07
C PHE A 180 16.31 -17.60 -21.17
N SER A 181 16.07 -18.47 -20.17
CA SER A 181 16.46 -19.89 -20.25
C SER A 181 15.27 -20.86 -20.30
N VAL A 182 14.04 -20.34 -20.32
CA VAL A 182 12.80 -21.07 -20.66
C VAL A 182 12.52 -20.84 -22.13
#